data_AF-A0AAW2W4W1-F1
#
_entry.id   AF-A0AAW2W4W1-F1
#
_cell.length_a   1.000
_cell.length_b   1.000
_cell.length_c   1.000
_cell.angle_alpha   90.00
_cell.angle_beta   90.00
_cell.angle_gamma   90.00
#
_symmetry.space_group_name_H-M   'P 1'
#
loop_
_entity.id
_entity.type
_entity.pdbx_description
1 polymer ?
#
loop_
_entity_poly.entity_id
_entity_poly.type
_entity_poly.pdbx_seq_one_letter_code
_entity_poly.pdbx_strand_id
1 'polypeptide(L)'
;MAAGFGLLLFLAATTPFCFGANVTYDHRALVIDGNRRVLVSGSIHYPRSTPDMWPDLIQKSKDGGLDVIETYVFWNLHEPVRGQYDFEGRKDLVKFVKLVKEAGLLVHLRIGPYVCAEWNYGGFPLWLHFIPGIVLRTDNEPFKAEMKRFTAKIVDMMKQENLYASQGGPIILSQIENEYGNIDSAYGNSAKTYINWAAAMATSFDTGVPWVMCQQSDAPNPIINTCNGFYCDQFTPNSNNKPKMWTENWSGWFSAFGDPLPYRPVEDLAFSVARFYQLGGTFQNYYMYHGGTNFGRSTGGPFITTSYDYDAPIDEYGLLRQPKWGHLKDVHKAIKLCEEAMVQLIQKPLLLATVYKTASGQCAAFLANVGTQSDATVKFNGNSYNLPAWSVSILPDCKNVVLNTAKINSVSTITKFVRQPWKDDTTATDAFVSGGVGSMNP
;
A
#
# COMPACT_ATOMS: atom_id res chain seq x y z
N MET A 1 -71.44 -11.19 -7.26
CA MET A 1 -70.74 -9.91 -7.48
C MET A 1 -69.36 -10.06 -6.86
N ALA A 2 -68.33 -10.21 -7.70
CA ALA A 2 -66.96 -10.44 -7.25
C ALA A 2 -66.30 -9.08 -6.96
N ALA A 3 -65.77 -8.90 -5.76
CA ALA A 3 -64.97 -7.74 -5.40
C ALA A 3 -63.49 -8.13 -5.48
N GLY A 4 -62.79 -7.61 -6.49
CA GLY A 4 -61.34 -7.75 -6.63
C GLY A 4 -60.62 -6.70 -5.81
N PHE A 5 -59.78 -7.14 -4.88
CA PHE A 5 -58.80 -6.29 -4.21
C PHE A 5 -57.51 -6.27 -5.05
N GLY A 6 -57.21 -5.12 -5.66
CA GLY A 6 -55.92 -4.87 -6.30
C GLY A 6 -54.88 -4.44 -5.28
N LEU A 7 -53.85 -5.26 -5.07
CA LEU A 7 -52.69 -4.93 -4.24
C LEU A 7 -51.67 -4.15 -5.09
N LEU A 8 -51.58 -2.83 -4.88
CA LEU A 8 -50.54 -1.98 -5.47
C LEU A 8 -49.23 -2.18 -4.70
N LEU A 9 -48.28 -2.91 -5.28
CA LEU A 9 -46.89 -2.94 -4.82
C LEU A 9 -46.21 -1.62 -5.18
N PHE A 10 -45.94 -0.78 -4.19
CA PHE A 10 -44.99 0.32 -4.32
C PHE A 10 -43.56 -0.25 -4.27
N LEU A 11 -42.92 -0.39 -5.42
CA LEU A 11 -41.47 -0.53 -5.51
C LEU A 11 -40.84 0.83 -5.17
N ALA A 12 -40.41 1.00 -3.92
CA ALA A 12 -39.53 2.10 -3.54
C ALA A 12 -38.15 1.83 -4.14
N ALA A 13 -37.87 2.44 -5.29
CA ALA A 13 -36.53 2.52 -5.83
C ALA A 13 -35.71 3.43 -4.90
N THR A 14 -34.99 2.86 -3.95
CA THR A 14 -33.95 3.57 -3.22
C THR A 14 -32.78 3.80 -4.17
N THR A 15 -32.75 4.94 -4.84
CA THR A 15 -31.53 5.45 -5.45
C THR A 15 -30.49 5.58 -4.33
N PRO A 16 -29.34 4.90 -4.38
CA PRO A 16 -28.29 5.16 -3.40
C PRO A 16 -27.78 6.58 -3.69
N PHE A 17 -28.20 7.54 -2.87
CA PHE A 17 -27.48 8.80 -2.78
C PHE A 17 -26.06 8.43 -2.33
N CYS A 18 -25.13 8.43 -3.27
CA CYS A 18 -23.72 8.25 -2.99
C CYS A 18 -23.22 9.55 -2.35
N PHE A 19 -23.51 9.74 -1.07
CA PHE A 19 -22.86 10.78 -0.28
C PHE A 19 -21.37 10.43 -0.22
N GLY A 20 -20.51 11.34 -0.67
CA GLY A 20 -19.07 11.18 -0.56
C GLY A 20 -18.67 10.95 0.89
N ALA A 21 -17.68 10.08 1.09
CA ALA A 21 -17.15 9.79 2.41
C ALA A 21 -16.29 10.96 2.90
N ASN A 22 -16.52 11.38 4.15
CA ASN A 22 -15.70 12.42 4.77
C ASN A 22 -14.46 11.77 5.41
N VAL A 23 -13.27 12.11 4.91
CA VAL A 23 -11.99 11.59 5.43
C VAL A 23 -11.23 12.70 6.13
N THR A 24 -11.07 12.56 7.44
CA THR A 24 -10.27 13.45 8.28
C THR A 24 -9.32 12.63 9.16
N TYR A 25 -8.66 13.24 10.12
CA TYR A 25 -7.82 12.55 11.08
C TYR A 25 -7.79 13.28 12.42
N ASP A 26 -7.41 12.57 13.46
CA ASP A 26 -7.06 13.14 14.76
C ASP A 26 -5.79 12.51 15.33
N HIS A 27 -5.49 12.78 16.60
CA HIS A 27 -4.34 12.24 17.32
C HIS A 27 -4.24 10.71 17.30
N ARG A 28 -5.32 9.99 17.01
CA ARG A 28 -5.39 8.54 17.10
C ARG A 28 -5.35 7.88 15.72
N ALA A 29 -6.24 8.27 14.82
CA ALA A 29 -6.47 7.54 13.57
C ALA A 29 -6.97 8.44 12.44
N LEU A 30 -7.01 7.88 11.23
CA LEU A 30 -7.90 8.39 10.20
C LEU A 30 -9.36 8.19 10.63
N VAL A 31 -10.19 9.18 10.33
CA VAL A 31 -11.62 9.19 10.61
C VAL A 31 -12.34 9.17 9.26
N ILE A 32 -13.01 8.06 8.97
CA ILE A 32 -13.76 7.85 7.73
C ILE A 32 -15.25 7.80 8.11
N ASP A 33 -16.03 8.74 7.61
CA ASP A 33 -17.46 8.90 7.94
C ASP A 33 -17.73 8.98 9.45
N GLY A 34 -16.92 9.78 10.13
CA GLY A 34 -17.02 9.97 11.59
C GLY A 34 -16.46 8.81 12.43
N ASN A 35 -16.03 7.72 11.81
CA ASN A 35 -15.50 6.55 12.49
C ASN A 35 -13.97 6.49 12.38
N ARG A 36 -13.28 6.47 13.53
CA ARG A 36 -11.85 6.12 13.56
C ARG A 36 -11.66 4.70 13.04
N ARG A 37 -10.62 4.48 12.25
CA ARG A 37 -10.32 3.17 11.64
C ARG A 37 -8.91 2.68 11.97
N VAL A 38 -8.77 1.37 12.14
CA VAL A 38 -7.47 0.70 12.17
C VAL A 38 -7.30 0.00 10.82
N LEU A 39 -6.48 0.58 9.96
CA LEU A 39 -6.38 0.18 8.55
C LEU A 39 -5.17 -0.70 8.30
N VAL A 40 -5.40 -1.80 7.58
CA VAL A 40 -4.36 -2.65 7.00
C VAL A 40 -4.31 -2.40 5.50
N SER A 41 -3.13 -2.09 4.98
CA SER A 41 -2.90 -1.70 3.59
C SER A 41 -1.84 -2.59 2.94
N GLY A 42 -1.86 -2.68 1.61
CA GLY A 42 -0.84 -3.39 0.85
C GLY A 42 -0.57 -2.75 -0.50
N SER A 43 0.71 -2.70 -0.88
CA SER A 43 1.14 -2.08 -2.13
C SER A 43 0.96 -3.04 -3.30
N ILE A 44 0.30 -2.55 -4.35
CA ILE A 44 0.21 -3.19 -5.67
C ILE A 44 0.45 -2.11 -6.72
N HIS A 45 1.59 -2.17 -7.41
CA HIS A 45 1.87 -1.23 -8.49
C HIS A 45 1.21 -1.69 -9.78
N TYR A 46 0.19 -0.95 -10.22
CA TYR A 46 -0.59 -1.30 -11.42
C TYR A 46 0.27 -1.63 -12.65
N PRO A 47 1.41 -0.97 -12.95
CA PRO A 47 2.21 -1.32 -14.14
C PRO A 47 3.12 -2.53 -13.99
N ARG A 48 3.24 -3.10 -12.78
CA ARG A 48 4.03 -4.31 -12.51
C ARG A 48 3.21 -5.60 -12.65
N SER A 49 1.95 -5.49 -13.04
CA SER A 49 1.04 -6.58 -13.41
C SER A 49 0.22 -6.18 -14.64
N THR A 50 -0.52 -7.12 -15.22
CA THR A 50 -1.38 -6.82 -16.38
C THR A 50 -2.80 -6.47 -15.94
N PRO A 51 -3.59 -5.75 -16.77
CA PRO A 51 -5.00 -5.48 -16.48
C PRO A 51 -5.84 -6.72 -16.19
N ASP A 52 -5.49 -7.86 -16.77
CA ASP A 52 -6.18 -9.14 -16.55
C ASP A 52 -5.84 -9.76 -15.19
N MET A 53 -4.67 -9.46 -14.63
CA MET A 53 -4.26 -9.90 -13.29
C MET A 53 -4.90 -9.05 -12.18
N TRP A 54 -5.16 -7.76 -12.43
CA TRP A 54 -5.59 -6.83 -11.38
C TRP A 54 -6.81 -7.32 -10.57
N PRO A 55 -7.92 -7.78 -11.18
CA PRO A 55 -9.07 -8.24 -10.40
C PRO A 55 -8.73 -9.35 -9.41
N ASP A 56 -7.93 -10.33 -9.85
CA ASP A 56 -7.51 -11.47 -9.02
C ASP A 56 -6.53 -11.03 -7.91
N LEU A 57 -5.56 -10.17 -8.21
CA LEU A 57 -4.63 -9.61 -7.21
C LEU A 57 -5.36 -8.80 -6.13
N ILE A 58 -6.34 -7.99 -6.55
CA ILE A 58 -7.17 -7.18 -5.66
C ILE A 58 -8.07 -8.08 -4.81
N GLN A 59 -8.67 -9.12 -5.40
CA GLN A 59 -9.50 -10.08 -4.67
C GLN A 59 -8.69 -10.86 -3.63
N LYS A 60 -7.50 -11.36 -3.98
CA LYS A 60 -6.57 -12.02 -3.03
C LYS A 60 -6.14 -11.10 -1.90
N SER A 61 -6.03 -9.81 -2.16
CA SER A 61 -5.73 -8.77 -1.17
C SER A 61 -6.89 -8.56 -0.19
N LYS A 62 -8.12 -8.46 -0.71
CA LYS A 62 -9.34 -8.40 0.10
C LYS A 62 -9.51 -9.66 0.95
N ASP A 63 -9.34 -10.84 0.35
CA ASP A 63 -9.44 -12.13 1.05
C ASP A 63 -8.32 -12.32 2.08
N GLY A 64 -7.19 -11.65 1.86
CA GLY A 64 -6.08 -11.54 2.79
C GLY A 64 -6.38 -10.62 3.97
N GLY A 65 -7.46 -9.84 3.95
CA GLY A 65 -7.87 -8.95 5.03
C GLY A 65 -7.35 -7.52 4.93
N LEU A 66 -6.90 -7.08 3.73
CA LEU A 66 -6.57 -5.68 3.51
C LEU A 66 -7.84 -4.82 3.46
N ASP A 67 -7.75 -3.59 3.98
CA ASP A 67 -8.75 -2.53 3.82
C ASP A 67 -8.40 -1.58 2.67
N VAL A 68 -7.10 -1.40 2.39
CA VAL A 68 -6.56 -0.38 1.49
C VAL A 68 -5.56 -1.00 0.51
N ILE A 69 -5.62 -0.58 -0.76
CA ILE A 69 -4.54 -0.79 -1.73
C ILE A 69 -3.74 0.49 -1.87
N GLU A 70 -2.43 0.38 -1.73
CA GLU A 70 -1.49 1.48 -1.96
C GLU A 70 -0.83 1.33 -3.34
N THR A 71 -0.66 2.44 -4.06
CA THR A 71 0.17 2.45 -5.28
C THR A 71 0.83 3.79 -5.49
N TYR A 72 2.07 3.76 -5.98
CA TYR A 72 2.69 4.91 -6.61
C TYR A 72 2.05 5.27 -7.95
N VAL A 73 2.28 6.49 -8.42
CA VAL A 73 2.01 6.93 -9.80
C VAL A 73 3.33 7.15 -10.55
N PHE A 74 3.52 6.52 -11.71
CA PHE A 74 4.80 6.47 -12.40
C PHE A 74 4.87 7.49 -13.55
N TRP A 75 5.39 8.70 -13.27
CA TRP A 75 5.38 9.81 -14.22
C TRP A 75 6.06 9.48 -15.56
N ASN A 76 7.26 8.91 -15.55
CA ASN A 76 7.98 8.55 -16.76
C ASN A 76 7.23 7.59 -17.69
N LEU A 77 6.36 6.75 -17.12
CA LEU A 77 5.54 5.80 -17.85
C LEU A 77 4.33 6.50 -18.47
N HIS A 78 3.76 7.47 -17.76
CA HIS A 78 2.61 8.24 -18.20
C HIS A 78 2.94 9.39 -19.13
N GLU A 79 4.17 9.90 -19.13
CA GLU A 79 4.57 11.01 -19.98
C GLU A 79 5.94 10.75 -20.63
N PRO A 80 6.03 9.75 -21.53
CA PRO A 80 7.29 9.37 -22.17
C PRO A 80 7.89 10.50 -23.02
N VAL A 81 7.02 11.36 -23.58
CA VAL A 81 7.38 12.60 -24.27
C VAL A 81 6.65 13.74 -23.59
N ARG A 82 7.33 14.86 -23.32
CA ARG A 82 6.73 16.02 -22.64
C ARG A 82 5.46 16.47 -23.36
N GLY A 83 4.36 16.53 -22.62
CA GLY A 83 3.02 16.89 -23.09
C GLY A 83 2.21 15.74 -23.71
N GLN A 84 2.80 14.56 -23.93
CA GLN A 84 2.12 13.41 -24.52
C GLN A 84 1.91 12.32 -23.46
N TYR A 85 0.66 12.15 -23.07
CA TYR A 85 0.29 11.24 -21.99
C TYR A 85 -0.18 9.87 -22.48
N ASP A 86 0.15 8.83 -21.72
CA ASP A 86 -0.29 7.47 -21.97
C ASP A 86 -0.83 6.82 -20.67
N PHE A 87 -2.12 6.50 -20.70
CA PHE A 87 -2.85 5.83 -19.63
C PHE A 87 -3.55 4.56 -20.15
N GLU A 88 -3.01 3.92 -21.19
CA GLU A 88 -3.59 2.71 -21.77
C GLU A 88 -2.99 1.42 -21.19
N GLY A 89 -3.72 0.31 -21.32
CA GLY A 89 -3.27 -1.02 -20.92
C GLY A 89 -2.87 -1.07 -19.44
N ARG A 90 -1.65 -1.56 -19.14
CA ARG A 90 -1.14 -1.62 -17.76
C ARG A 90 -0.83 -0.26 -17.13
N LYS A 91 -0.99 0.83 -17.88
CA LYS A 91 -0.83 2.21 -17.43
C LYS A 91 -2.17 2.85 -17.09
N ASP A 92 -3.29 2.13 -17.24
CA ASP A 92 -4.61 2.65 -16.93
C ASP A 92 -4.85 2.73 -15.41
N LEU A 93 -4.34 3.82 -14.83
CA LEU A 93 -4.47 4.13 -13.41
C LEU A 93 -5.95 4.27 -12.99
N VAL A 94 -6.78 4.90 -13.82
CA VAL A 94 -8.20 5.12 -13.53
C VAL A 94 -8.92 3.78 -13.43
N LYS A 95 -8.71 2.89 -14.41
CA LYS A 95 -9.29 1.54 -14.38
C LYS A 95 -8.82 0.75 -13.16
N PHE A 96 -7.52 0.80 -12.83
CA PHE A 96 -7.01 0.12 -11.64
C PHE A 96 -7.71 0.61 -10.36
N VAL A 97 -7.82 1.93 -10.15
CA VAL A 97 -8.48 2.49 -8.97
C VAL A 97 -9.99 2.15 -8.94
N LYS A 98 -10.66 2.13 -10.10
CA LYS A 98 -12.06 1.68 -10.20
C LYS A 98 -12.24 0.21 -9.82
N LEU A 99 -11.33 -0.68 -10.22
CA LEU A 99 -11.37 -2.09 -9.82
C LEU A 99 -11.18 -2.25 -8.30
N VAL A 100 -10.32 -1.44 -7.67
CA VAL A 100 -10.18 -1.44 -6.20
C VAL A 100 -11.49 -0.99 -5.53
N LYS A 101 -12.16 0.04 -6.07
CA LYS A 101 -13.49 0.48 -5.61
C LYS A 101 -14.54 -0.62 -5.74
N GLU A 102 -14.59 -1.29 -6.89
CA GLU A 102 -15.54 -2.38 -7.17
C GLU A 102 -15.36 -3.57 -6.21
N ALA A 103 -14.11 -3.86 -5.83
CA ALA A 103 -13.82 -4.83 -4.79
C ALA A 103 -14.22 -4.36 -3.39
N GLY A 104 -14.60 -3.09 -3.19
CA GLY A 104 -14.95 -2.52 -1.89
C GLY A 104 -13.75 -2.22 -1.00
N LEU A 105 -12.57 -2.02 -1.59
CA LEU A 105 -11.36 -1.60 -0.91
C LEU A 105 -11.14 -0.08 -1.09
N LEU A 106 -10.36 0.49 -0.19
CA LEU A 106 -9.94 1.89 -0.23
C LEU A 106 -8.60 2.02 -0.97
N VAL A 107 -8.20 3.25 -1.30
CA VAL A 107 -6.94 3.54 -1.99
C VAL A 107 -6.11 4.59 -1.25
N HIS A 108 -4.82 4.31 -1.09
CA HIS A 108 -3.79 5.31 -0.81
C HIS A 108 -2.99 5.58 -2.08
N LEU A 109 -3.19 6.76 -2.69
CA LEU A 109 -2.57 7.12 -3.97
C LEU A 109 -1.28 7.93 -3.76
N ARG A 110 -0.13 7.30 -3.94
CA ARG A 110 1.17 7.95 -3.76
C ARG A 110 1.63 8.62 -5.06
N ILE A 111 1.24 9.87 -5.25
CA ILE A 111 1.42 10.57 -6.53
C ILE A 111 2.89 10.90 -6.80
N GLY A 112 3.68 11.18 -5.76
CA GLY A 112 5.11 11.52 -5.88
C GLY A 112 5.31 13.01 -6.25
N PRO A 113 5.94 13.35 -7.38
CA PRO A 113 6.16 12.48 -8.54
C PRO A 113 7.53 11.81 -8.59
N TYR A 114 8.46 12.18 -7.69
CA TYR A 114 9.52 11.26 -7.31
C TYR A 114 8.91 10.15 -6.46
N VAL A 115 9.12 8.90 -6.84
CA VAL A 115 8.54 7.73 -6.17
C VAL A 115 9.58 6.74 -5.66
N CYS A 116 10.86 6.92 -6.01
CA CYS A 116 11.90 5.91 -5.80
C CYS A 116 11.51 4.56 -6.42
N ALA A 117 10.88 3.69 -5.62
CA ALA A 117 10.19 2.46 -5.99
C ALA A 117 11.04 1.41 -6.73
N GLU A 118 12.38 1.53 -6.64
CA GLU A 118 13.33 0.81 -7.51
C GLU A 118 12.93 0.91 -8.99
N TRP A 119 12.39 2.07 -9.34
CA TRP A 119 11.84 2.36 -10.64
C TRP A 119 12.81 3.23 -11.44
N ASN A 120 12.78 3.09 -12.76
CA ASN A 120 13.67 3.77 -13.67
C ASN A 120 13.63 5.29 -13.41
N TYR A 121 14.81 5.85 -13.15
CA TYR A 121 15.00 7.26 -12.81
C TYR A 121 14.10 7.78 -11.68
N GLY A 122 13.73 6.91 -10.73
CA GLY A 122 12.89 7.24 -9.57
C GLY A 122 11.47 7.69 -9.93
N GLY A 123 11.00 7.36 -11.14
CA GLY A 123 9.72 7.79 -11.69
C GLY A 123 9.79 9.03 -12.57
N PHE A 124 10.91 9.77 -12.60
CA PHE A 124 11.02 10.95 -13.45
C PHE A 124 11.18 10.59 -14.93
N PRO A 125 10.50 11.30 -15.85
CA PRO A 125 10.77 11.14 -17.27
C PRO A 125 12.17 11.67 -17.60
N LEU A 126 12.89 10.98 -18.48
CA LEU A 126 14.28 11.36 -18.83
C LEU A 126 14.36 12.75 -19.48
N TRP A 127 13.34 13.17 -20.24
CA TRP A 127 13.31 14.51 -20.84
C TRP A 127 13.36 15.63 -19.80
N LEU A 128 12.94 15.37 -18.56
CA LEU A 128 12.98 16.34 -17.46
C LEU A 128 14.40 16.82 -17.22
N HIS A 129 15.38 15.91 -17.28
CA HIS A 129 16.80 16.20 -17.09
C HIS A 129 17.36 17.23 -18.08
N PHE A 130 16.79 17.32 -19.28
CA PHE A 130 17.28 18.19 -20.35
C PHE A 130 16.63 19.58 -20.36
N ILE A 131 15.76 19.89 -19.40
CA ILE A 131 15.22 21.25 -19.25
C ILE A 131 16.35 22.19 -18.79
N PRO A 132 16.60 23.31 -19.50
CA PRO A 132 17.65 24.26 -19.12
C PRO A 132 17.51 24.74 -17.68
N GLY A 133 18.60 24.64 -16.91
CA GLY A 133 18.66 25.10 -15.53
C GLY A 133 17.88 24.24 -14.52
N ILE A 134 17.44 23.05 -14.90
CA ILE A 134 16.71 22.18 -13.98
C ILE A 134 17.62 21.61 -12.90
N VAL A 135 17.13 21.62 -11.66
CA VAL A 135 17.68 20.87 -10.54
C VAL A 135 16.52 20.13 -9.89
N LEU A 136 16.59 18.80 -9.89
CA LEU A 136 15.50 17.97 -9.41
C LEU A 136 15.39 18.05 -7.88
N ARG A 137 14.15 17.95 -7.38
CA ARG A 137 13.81 17.83 -5.95
C ARG A 137 14.40 18.95 -5.09
N THR A 138 14.34 20.18 -5.59
CA THR A 138 14.76 21.35 -4.81
C THR A 138 13.94 22.56 -5.20
N ASP A 139 14.19 23.69 -4.56
CA ASP A 139 13.54 24.96 -4.86
C ASP A 139 14.07 25.52 -6.18
N ASN A 140 13.62 24.92 -7.27
CA ASN A 140 14.01 25.20 -8.64
C ASN A 140 12.74 25.38 -9.46
N GLU A 141 12.51 26.59 -9.98
CA GLU A 141 11.28 26.94 -10.69
C GLU A 141 10.96 26.02 -11.88
N PRO A 142 11.91 25.66 -12.76
CA PRO A 142 11.66 24.68 -13.82
C PRO A 142 11.13 23.34 -13.29
N PHE A 143 11.75 22.79 -12.24
CA PHE A 143 11.31 21.54 -11.63
C PHE A 143 9.94 21.67 -10.96
N LYS A 144 9.72 22.74 -10.18
CA LYS A 144 8.45 23.02 -9.49
C LYS A 144 7.28 23.16 -10.48
N ALA A 145 7.50 23.82 -11.61
CA ALA A 145 6.50 23.97 -12.66
C ALA A 145 6.08 22.61 -13.24
N GLU A 146 7.05 21.75 -13.57
CA GLU A 146 6.78 20.42 -14.13
C GLU A 146 6.14 19.47 -13.11
N MET A 147 6.64 19.46 -11.86
CA MET A 147 6.06 18.69 -10.76
C MET A 147 4.60 19.09 -10.52
N LYS A 148 4.31 20.40 -10.46
CA LYS A 148 2.93 20.89 -10.29
C LYS A 148 2.05 20.49 -11.47
N ARG A 149 2.54 20.60 -12.70
CA ARG A 149 1.80 20.24 -13.92
C ARG A 149 1.39 18.76 -13.92
N PHE A 150 2.32 17.86 -13.62
CA PHE A 150 2.02 16.44 -13.56
C PHE A 150 1.12 16.09 -12.37
N THR A 151 1.38 16.65 -11.19
CA THR A 151 0.53 16.40 -10.01
C THR A 151 -0.91 16.88 -10.26
N ALA A 152 -1.08 18.07 -10.85
CA ALA A 152 -2.38 18.59 -11.25
C ALA A 152 -3.09 17.65 -12.23
N LYS A 153 -2.39 17.17 -13.27
CA LYS A 153 -2.94 16.21 -14.24
C LYS A 153 -3.53 14.97 -13.56
N ILE A 154 -2.80 14.38 -12.61
CA ILE A 154 -3.24 13.19 -11.88
C ILE A 154 -4.43 13.50 -10.98
N VAL A 155 -4.36 14.57 -10.19
CA VAL A 155 -5.45 14.98 -9.29
C VAL A 155 -6.73 15.28 -10.10
N ASP A 156 -6.63 16.04 -11.19
CA ASP A 156 -7.76 16.39 -12.04
C ASP A 156 -8.40 15.14 -12.67
N MET A 157 -7.59 14.18 -13.13
CA MET A 157 -8.10 12.90 -13.64
C MET A 157 -8.87 12.12 -12.57
N MET A 158 -8.33 12.02 -11.35
CA MET A 158 -9.03 11.35 -10.25
C MET A 158 -10.32 12.08 -9.86
N LYS A 159 -10.32 13.41 -9.88
CA LYS A 159 -11.51 14.24 -9.60
C LYS A 159 -12.59 14.11 -10.64
N GLN A 160 -12.23 14.14 -11.92
CA GLN A 160 -13.17 14.00 -13.04
C GLN A 160 -13.91 12.66 -13.01
N GLU A 161 -13.24 11.62 -12.50
CA GLU A 161 -13.78 10.26 -12.35
C GLU A 161 -14.42 10.02 -10.97
N ASN A 162 -14.54 11.05 -10.12
CA ASN A 162 -15.08 10.97 -8.75
C ASN A 162 -14.40 9.88 -7.91
N LEU A 163 -13.07 9.79 -7.98
CA LEU A 163 -12.29 8.73 -7.32
C LEU A 163 -11.79 9.13 -5.93
N TYR A 164 -11.84 10.41 -5.54
CA TYR A 164 -11.62 10.79 -4.15
C TYR A 164 -12.80 10.40 -3.26
N ALA A 165 -12.51 9.99 -2.02
CA ALA A 165 -13.52 9.61 -1.04
C ALA A 165 -14.55 10.72 -0.82
N SER A 166 -14.11 11.97 -0.79
CA SER A 166 -14.97 13.18 -0.76
C SER A 166 -16.01 13.25 -1.89
N GLN A 167 -15.80 12.53 -2.99
CA GLN A 167 -16.69 12.42 -4.16
C GLN A 167 -17.36 11.05 -4.29
N GLY A 168 -17.23 10.18 -3.27
CA GLY A 168 -17.76 8.82 -3.26
C GLY A 168 -16.85 7.78 -3.91
N GLY A 169 -15.57 8.11 -4.14
CA GLY A 169 -14.54 7.20 -4.64
C GLY A 169 -13.75 6.49 -3.54
N PRO A 170 -12.78 5.62 -3.90
CA PRO A 170 -12.04 4.84 -2.90
C PRO A 170 -10.81 5.58 -2.34
N ILE A 171 -10.32 6.67 -2.95
CA ILE A 171 -9.05 7.30 -2.55
C ILE A 171 -9.25 8.08 -1.24
N ILE A 172 -8.66 7.56 -0.15
CA ILE A 172 -8.73 8.14 1.20
C ILE A 172 -7.49 8.93 1.60
N LEU A 173 -6.39 8.76 0.88
CA LEU A 173 -5.10 9.38 1.15
C LEU A 173 -4.38 9.67 -0.15
N SER A 174 -3.59 10.75 -0.16
CA SER A 174 -2.61 11.00 -1.21
C SER A 174 -1.24 11.30 -0.63
N GLN A 175 -0.18 10.91 -1.34
CA GLN A 175 1.19 11.30 -0.96
C GLN A 175 1.79 12.24 -2.00
N ILE A 176 2.47 13.28 -1.50
CA ILE A 176 3.33 14.16 -2.29
C ILE A 176 4.79 13.93 -1.86
N GLU A 177 5.71 13.97 -2.82
CA GLU A 177 7.11 13.56 -2.66
C GLU A 177 7.28 12.10 -2.17
N ASN A 178 8.53 11.67 -2.04
CA ASN A 178 8.87 10.39 -1.45
C ASN A 178 10.22 10.46 -0.73
N GLU A 179 10.21 10.23 0.58
CA GLU A 179 11.41 10.16 1.42
C GLU A 179 12.36 11.35 1.25
N TYR A 180 11.80 12.56 1.08
CA TYR A 180 12.62 13.75 0.85
C TYR A 180 13.48 14.11 2.07
N GLY A 181 13.00 13.87 3.28
CA GLY A 181 13.77 14.08 4.52
C GLY A 181 15.01 13.19 4.65
N ASN A 182 15.16 12.15 3.84
CA ASN A 182 16.41 11.36 3.79
C ASN A 182 17.53 12.08 3.02
N ILE A 183 17.19 13.07 2.19
CA ILE A 183 18.15 13.75 1.30
C ILE A 183 18.14 15.28 1.43
N ASP A 184 17.23 15.84 2.21
CA ASP A 184 17.02 17.29 2.36
C ASP A 184 18.30 18.04 2.76
N SER A 185 19.14 17.45 3.60
CA SER A 185 20.41 18.02 4.07
C SER A 185 21.36 18.36 2.92
N ALA A 186 21.33 17.61 1.81
CA ALA A 186 22.14 17.89 0.62
C ALA A 186 21.71 19.17 -0.10
N TYR A 187 20.49 19.65 0.11
CA TYR A 187 19.93 20.86 -0.50
C TYR A 187 19.94 22.07 0.43
N GLY A 188 20.39 21.92 1.69
CA GLY A 188 20.51 23.01 2.66
C GLY A 188 19.22 23.81 2.83
N ASN A 189 19.31 25.15 2.82
CA ASN A 189 18.15 26.02 3.03
C ASN A 189 17.06 25.87 1.97
N SER A 190 17.41 25.50 0.72
CA SER A 190 16.44 25.30 -0.36
C SER A 190 15.51 24.12 -0.09
N ALA A 191 15.93 23.15 0.71
CA ALA A 191 15.11 21.99 1.06
C ALA A 191 13.85 22.39 1.82
N LYS A 192 13.99 23.33 2.78
CA LYS A 192 12.87 23.83 3.57
C LYS A 192 11.87 24.60 2.71
N THR A 193 12.36 25.46 1.81
CA THR A 193 11.48 26.21 0.90
C THR A 193 10.75 25.26 -0.05
N TYR A 194 11.45 24.27 -0.60
CA TYR A 194 10.88 23.26 -1.48
C TYR A 194 9.79 22.43 -0.80
N ILE A 195 10.05 21.87 0.40
CA ILE A 195 9.07 21.00 1.05
C ILE A 195 7.83 21.78 1.52
N ASN A 196 8.01 23.03 1.96
CA ASN A 196 6.91 23.95 2.26
C ASN A 196 6.07 24.23 1.01
N TRP A 197 6.73 24.50 -0.12
CA TRP A 197 6.05 24.69 -1.40
C TRP A 197 5.31 23.42 -1.85
N ALA A 198 5.92 22.24 -1.75
CA ALA A 198 5.32 20.98 -2.18
C ALA A 198 4.06 20.66 -1.36
N ALA A 199 4.11 20.87 -0.04
CA ALA A 199 2.96 20.73 0.85
C ALA A 199 1.83 21.72 0.50
N ALA A 200 2.16 23.01 0.31
CA ALA A 200 1.19 24.02 -0.09
C ALA A 200 0.57 23.74 -1.46
N MET A 201 1.38 23.29 -2.41
CA MET A 201 0.94 22.91 -3.76
C MET A 201 -0.02 21.72 -3.71
N ALA A 202 0.33 20.64 -3.01
CA ALA A 202 -0.51 19.45 -2.87
C ALA A 202 -1.87 19.78 -2.22
N THR A 203 -1.84 20.54 -1.12
CA THR A 203 -3.07 20.94 -0.41
C THR A 203 -3.93 21.93 -1.18
N SER A 204 -3.34 22.78 -2.03
CA SER A 204 -4.10 23.71 -2.88
C SER A 204 -4.99 23.02 -3.90
N PHE A 205 -4.76 21.74 -4.20
CA PHE A 205 -5.63 20.99 -5.10
C PHE A 205 -6.97 20.62 -4.48
N ASP A 206 -7.16 20.76 -3.17
CA ASP A 206 -8.42 20.53 -2.48
C ASP A 206 -9.08 19.18 -2.85
N THR A 207 -8.34 18.09 -2.64
CA THR A 207 -8.81 16.72 -2.92
C THR A 207 -9.92 16.26 -1.97
N GLY A 208 -10.15 16.99 -0.88
CA GLY A 208 -11.09 16.61 0.18
C GLY A 208 -10.64 15.40 1.01
N VAL A 209 -9.38 14.97 0.88
CA VAL A 209 -8.77 13.89 1.68
C VAL A 209 -7.39 14.29 2.20
N PRO A 210 -6.90 13.69 3.30
CA PRO A 210 -5.60 14.03 3.86
C PRO A 210 -4.43 13.71 2.91
N TRP A 211 -3.37 14.50 3.05
CA TRP A 211 -2.10 14.29 2.36
C TRP A 211 -1.02 13.81 3.34
N VAL A 212 -0.12 12.96 2.85
CA VAL A 212 1.00 12.42 3.61
C VAL A 212 2.35 12.70 2.94
N MET A 213 3.43 12.61 3.73
CA MET A 213 4.82 12.58 3.28
C MET A 213 5.59 11.54 4.12
N CYS A 214 6.15 10.52 3.48
CA CYS A 214 6.97 9.52 4.16
C CYS A 214 8.40 10.03 4.45
N GLN A 215 8.96 9.61 5.58
CA GLN A 215 10.30 10.01 6.06
C GLN A 215 10.53 11.53 6.03
N GLN A 216 9.51 12.31 6.39
CA GLN A 216 9.58 13.77 6.43
C GLN A 216 9.30 14.29 7.85
N SER A 217 10.33 14.33 8.70
CA SER A 217 10.20 14.69 10.11
C SER A 217 9.59 16.10 10.31
N ASP A 218 9.85 17.03 9.41
CA ASP A 218 9.39 18.41 9.46
C ASP A 218 8.22 18.72 8.49
N ALA A 219 7.46 17.68 8.07
CA ALA A 219 6.31 17.82 7.18
C ALA A 219 5.35 18.94 7.65
N PRO A 220 5.11 19.97 6.81
CA PRO A 220 4.27 21.10 7.17
C PRO A 220 2.82 20.70 7.43
N ASN A 221 2.13 21.37 8.35
CA ASN A 221 0.68 21.16 8.50
C ASN A 221 -0.06 21.59 7.21
N PRO A 222 -1.13 20.87 6.82
CA PRO A 222 -1.77 19.72 7.48
C PRO A 222 -1.19 18.34 7.08
N ILE A 223 -0.06 18.26 6.39
CA ILE A 223 0.51 16.98 5.91
C ILE A 223 0.87 16.05 7.08
N ILE A 224 0.47 14.78 7.00
CA ILE A 224 0.86 13.76 7.97
C ILE A 224 2.23 13.20 7.59
N ASN A 225 3.21 13.27 8.49
CA ASN A 225 4.47 12.54 8.27
C ASN A 225 4.32 11.07 8.65
N THR A 226 4.88 10.18 7.83
CA THR A 226 4.77 8.73 8.00
C THR A 226 6.15 8.07 8.04
N CYS A 227 6.18 6.82 8.48
CA CYS A 227 7.40 6.02 8.60
C CYS A 227 7.47 4.94 7.52
N ASN A 228 8.69 4.61 7.09
CA ASN A 228 9.03 3.48 6.24
C ASN A 228 10.13 2.65 6.92
N GLY A 229 10.16 1.35 6.70
CA GLY A 229 11.19 0.49 7.26
C GLY A 229 10.75 -0.96 7.45
N PHE A 230 11.66 -1.79 7.99
CA PHE A 230 11.30 -3.10 8.54
C PHE A 230 10.51 -2.97 9.85
N TYR A 231 10.72 -1.88 10.59
CA TYR A 231 10.13 -1.59 11.89
C TYR A 231 9.81 -0.10 12.02
N CYS A 232 8.56 0.21 12.39
CA CYS A 232 8.12 1.58 12.71
C CYS A 232 7.35 1.64 14.04
N ASP A 233 7.50 0.64 14.91
CA ASP A 233 6.81 0.57 16.19
C ASP A 233 7.24 1.69 17.17
N GLN A 234 8.45 2.24 17.01
CA GLN A 234 8.94 3.39 17.80
C GLN A 234 8.70 4.76 17.16
N PHE A 235 8.22 4.80 15.91
CA PHE A 235 7.95 6.06 15.23
C PHE A 235 6.85 6.86 15.94
N THR A 236 7.01 8.18 15.99
CA THR A 236 6.02 9.14 16.48
C THR A 236 5.86 10.25 15.43
N PRO A 237 4.61 10.60 15.04
CA PRO A 237 4.39 11.69 14.10
C PRO A 237 4.87 13.03 14.69
N ASN A 238 5.12 14.01 13.83
CA ASN A 238 5.70 15.30 14.21
C ASN A 238 4.74 16.24 14.95
N SER A 239 3.53 15.78 15.24
CA SER A 239 2.53 16.46 16.03
C SER A 239 1.64 15.44 16.74
N ASN A 240 1.28 15.73 17.99
CA ASN A 240 0.33 14.92 18.76
C ASN A 240 -1.09 14.92 18.17
N ASN A 241 -1.40 15.79 17.20
CA ASN A 241 -2.70 15.82 16.53
C ASN A 241 -2.78 14.94 15.28
N LYS A 242 -1.69 14.24 14.93
CA LYS A 242 -1.60 13.40 13.74
C LYS A 242 -1.59 11.92 14.13
N PRO A 243 -2.19 11.04 13.33
CA PRO A 243 -2.17 9.61 13.59
C PRO A 243 -0.81 9.01 13.26
N LYS A 244 -0.49 7.88 13.90
CA LYS A 244 0.73 7.11 13.63
C LYS A 244 0.52 6.18 12.45
N MET A 245 1.24 6.42 11.36
CA MET A 245 1.09 5.71 10.09
C MET A 245 2.43 5.16 9.58
N TRP A 246 2.39 3.93 9.07
CA TRP A 246 3.52 3.21 8.48
C TRP A 246 3.20 2.90 7.01
N THR A 247 3.78 3.70 6.11
CA THR A 247 3.50 3.64 4.67
C THR A 247 4.31 2.59 3.94
N GLU A 248 5.43 2.11 4.48
CA GLU A 248 6.16 0.98 3.90
C GLU A 248 6.71 0.05 4.97
N ASN A 249 5.98 -1.02 5.25
CA ASN A 249 6.51 -2.17 5.96
C ASN A 249 7.12 -3.13 4.94
N TRP A 250 8.44 -3.18 4.89
CA TRP A 250 9.14 -3.93 3.86
C TRP A 250 8.92 -5.45 4.01
N SER A 251 8.13 -6.05 3.13
CA SER A 251 7.76 -7.48 3.21
C SER A 251 8.92 -8.44 2.93
N GLY A 252 10.02 -7.89 2.42
CA GLY A 252 11.25 -8.49 1.95
C GLY A 252 12.16 -7.36 1.46
N TRP A 253 12.78 -7.52 0.29
CA TRP A 253 13.59 -6.49 -0.34
C TRP A 253 13.54 -6.62 -1.86
N PHE A 254 13.99 -5.61 -2.60
CA PHE A 254 14.19 -5.74 -4.04
C PHE A 254 15.40 -6.63 -4.35
N SER A 255 15.45 -7.17 -5.57
CA SER A 255 16.61 -7.92 -6.06
C SER A 255 17.39 -7.11 -7.09
N ALA A 256 18.71 -7.18 -7.04
CA ALA A 256 19.60 -6.61 -8.05
C ALA A 256 20.29 -7.72 -8.85
N PHE A 257 20.62 -7.44 -10.11
CA PHE A 257 21.38 -8.37 -10.94
C PHE A 257 22.74 -8.65 -10.32
N GLY A 258 23.01 -9.92 -10.01
CA GLY A 258 24.24 -10.36 -9.36
C GLY A 258 24.07 -10.67 -7.87
N ASP A 259 22.97 -10.24 -7.25
CA ASP A 259 22.72 -10.43 -5.82
C ASP A 259 21.84 -11.66 -5.53
N PRO A 260 21.92 -12.25 -4.32
CA PRO A 260 20.99 -13.29 -3.89
C PRO A 260 19.57 -12.74 -3.73
N LEU A 261 18.58 -13.62 -3.85
CA LEU A 261 17.19 -13.26 -3.59
C LEU A 261 16.99 -12.98 -2.09
N PRO A 262 16.43 -11.81 -1.73
CA PRO A 262 16.17 -11.46 -0.34
C PRO A 262 14.97 -12.24 0.21
N TYR A 263 14.98 -12.44 1.52
CA TYR A 263 13.92 -13.15 2.24
C TYR A 263 13.67 -12.48 3.59
N ARG A 264 12.39 -12.32 3.96
CA ARG A 264 11.98 -11.89 5.30
C ARG A 264 11.02 -12.93 5.88
N PRO A 265 11.36 -13.56 7.02
CA PRO A 265 10.48 -14.51 7.69
C PRO A 265 9.11 -13.89 8.01
N VAL A 266 8.03 -14.67 7.86
CA VAL A 266 6.69 -14.15 8.14
C VAL A 266 6.49 -13.91 9.63
N GLU A 267 7.15 -14.65 10.50
CA GLU A 267 7.12 -14.47 11.95
C GLU A 267 7.64 -13.08 12.33
N ASP A 268 8.74 -12.66 11.71
CA ASP A 268 9.35 -11.33 11.87
C ASP A 268 8.43 -10.23 11.32
N LEU A 269 7.89 -10.43 10.12
CA LEU A 269 6.95 -9.49 9.52
C LEU A 269 5.69 -9.34 10.38
N ALA A 270 5.10 -10.44 10.84
CA ALA A 270 3.95 -10.45 11.74
C ALA A 270 4.27 -9.80 13.10
N PHE A 271 5.45 -10.07 13.66
CA PHE A 271 5.93 -9.42 14.88
C PHE A 271 5.99 -7.90 14.72
N SER A 272 6.61 -7.41 13.64
CA SER A 272 6.72 -5.98 13.36
C SER A 272 5.36 -5.28 13.26
N VAL A 273 4.38 -5.92 12.60
CA VAL A 273 3.00 -5.43 12.46
C VAL A 273 2.29 -5.40 13.80
N ALA A 274 2.33 -6.50 14.55
CA ALA A 274 1.69 -6.57 15.87
C ALA A 274 2.30 -5.58 16.85
N ARG A 275 3.63 -5.37 16.81
CA ARG A 275 4.35 -4.36 17.60
C ARG A 275 3.93 -2.94 17.23
N PHE A 276 3.78 -2.64 15.95
CA PHE A 276 3.32 -1.34 15.48
C PHE A 276 1.91 -1.01 16.01
N TYR A 277 0.97 -1.93 15.86
CA TYR A 277 -0.39 -1.78 16.38
C TYR A 277 -0.45 -1.80 17.91
N GLN A 278 0.39 -2.59 18.56
CA GLN A 278 0.57 -2.57 20.02
C GLN A 278 0.92 -1.16 20.50
N LEU A 279 1.80 -0.45 19.80
CA LEU A 279 2.31 0.87 20.19
C LEU A 279 1.61 2.02 19.47
N GLY A 280 0.29 1.91 19.30
CA GLY A 280 -0.55 3.00 18.82
C GLY A 280 -0.56 3.22 17.32
N GLY A 281 0.01 2.33 16.50
CA GLY A 281 -0.19 2.39 15.06
C GLY A 281 -1.67 2.24 14.67
N THR A 282 -2.10 2.92 13.60
CA THR A 282 -3.49 2.81 13.07
C THR A 282 -3.59 2.70 11.55
N PHE A 283 -2.47 2.84 10.83
CA PHE A 283 -2.37 2.56 9.41
C PHE A 283 -1.04 1.86 9.15
N GLN A 284 -1.06 0.64 8.62
CA GLN A 284 0.15 -0.08 8.22
C GLN A 284 -0.01 -0.60 6.80
N ASN A 285 0.99 -0.34 5.96
CA ASN A 285 1.03 -0.78 4.57
C ASN A 285 2.17 -1.78 4.33
N TYR A 286 1.90 -2.90 3.68
CA TYR A 286 2.94 -3.82 3.19
C TYR A 286 3.55 -3.27 1.90
N TYR A 287 4.86 -3.07 1.88
CA TYR A 287 5.63 -2.75 0.69
C TYR A 287 6.58 -3.92 0.41
N MET A 288 6.25 -4.89 -0.45
CA MET A 288 5.08 -5.00 -1.33
C MET A 288 4.06 -6.02 -0.83
N TYR A 289 2.79 -5.86 -1.21
CA TYR A 289 1.81 -6.94 -1.04
C TYR A 289 1.74 -7.86 -2.26
N HIS A 290 1.82 -7.25 -3.45
CA HIS A 290 2.23 -7.89 -4.69
C HIS A 290 3.32 -7.04 -5.35
N GLY A 291 4.51 -7.62 -5.52
CA GLY A 291 5.64 -6.93 -6.11
C GLY A 291 5.58 -6.88 -7.64
N GLY A 292 5.40 -8.04 -8.28
CA GLY A 292 5.21 -8.18 -9.73
C GLY A 292 6.50 -8.11 -10.54
N THR A 293 6.41 -7.59 -11.76
CA THR A 293 7.50 -7.62 -12.74
C THR A 293 7.80 -6.23 -13.31
N ASN A 294 9.08 -5.88 -13.39
CA ASN A 294 9.58 -4.74 -14.13
C ASN A 294 9.56 -5.04 -15.65
N PHE A 295 8.39 -4.95 -16.27
CA PHE A 295 8.21 -5.23 -17.71
C PHE A 295 8.92 -4.21 -18.62
N GLY A 296 9.38 -4.67 -19.78
CA GLY A 296 10.00 -3.79 -20.78
C GLY A 296 11.35 -3.25 -20.32
N ARG A 297 11.67 -2.00 -20.69
CA ARG A 297 13.01 -1.41 -20.50
C ARG A 297 13.01 -0.04 -19.82
N SER A 298 11.88 0.39 -19.28
CA SER A 298 11.67 1.72 -18.69
C SER A 298 11.01 1.66 -17.32
N THR A 299 11.05 0.50 -16.67
CA THR A 299 10.34 0.21 -15.42
C THR A 299 11.30 0.00 -14.27
N GLY A 300 12.16 -1.03 -14.29
CA GLY A 300 13.17 -1.26 -13.26
C GLY A 300 14.26 -0.18 -13.27
N GLY A 301 14.71 0.21 -12.07
CA GLY A 301 15.89 1.06 -11.89
C GLY A 301 17.19 0.40 -12.37
N PRO A 302 18.31 1.14 -12.41
CA PRO A 302 19.62 0.58 -12.74
C PRO A 302 19.94 -0.63 -11.86
N PHE A 303 20.37 -1.74 -12.48
CA PHE A 303 20.68 -3.02 -11.84
C PHE A 303 19.52 -3.73 -11.12
N ILE A 304 18.32 -3.16 -11.03
CA ILE A 304 17.16 -3.86 -10.49
C ILE A 304 16.75 -4.97 -11.44
N THR A 305 16.48 -6.16 -10.91
CA THR A 305 16.09 -7.31 -11.74
C THR A 305 14.76 -7.08 -12.44
N THR A 306 14.50 -7.88 -13.50
CA THR A 306 13.18 -7.93 -14.13
C THR A 306 12.12 -8.39 -13.12
N SER A 307 12.44 -9.38 -12.29
CA SER A 307 11.57 -9.74 -11.16
C SER A 307 11.55 -8.61 -10.13
N TYR A 308 10.37 -8.29 -9.64
CA TYR A 308 10.18 -7.44 -8.46
C TYR A 308 9.36 -8.20 -7.40
N ASP A 309 9.59 -9.51 -7.24
CA ASP A 309 8.85 -10.38 -6.34
C ASP A 309 8.77 -9.87 -4.89
N TYR A 310 9.87 -9.30 -4.38
CA TYR A 310 9.97 -8.67 -3.06
C TYR A 310 9.75 -9.62 -1.86
N ASP A 311 9.71 -10.94 -2.09
CA ASP A 311 9.23 -11.91 -1.10
C ASP A 311 7.83 -11.54 -0.58
N ALA A 312 7.01 -10.97 -1.49
CA ALA A 312 5.70 -10.45 -1.16
C ALA A 312 4.68 -11.57 -0.84
N PRO A 313 3.63 -11.29 -0.04
CA PRO A 313 2.54 -12.23 0.24
C PRO A 313 1.88 -12.80 -1.02
N ILE A 314 1.76 -12.01 -2.08
CA ILE A 314 1.40 -12.48 -3.41
C ILE A 314 2.66 -12.39 -4.28
N ASP A 315 3.14 -13.53 -4.78
CA ASP A 315 4.39 -13.62 -5.53
C ASP A 315 4.33 -12.88 -6.88
N GLU A 316 5.46 -12.81 -7.58
CA GLU A 316 5.58 -12.18 -8.91
C GLU A 316 4.49 -12.64 -9.91
N TYR A 317 4.07 -13.90 -9.83
CA TYR A 317 3.13 -14.52 -10.77
C TYR A 317 1.67 -14.42 -10.30
N GLY A 318 1.42 -13.78 -9.17
CA GLY A 318 0.09 -13.66 -8.58
C GLY A 318 -0.31 -14.84 -7.70
N LEU A 319 0.59 -15.78 -7.39
CA LEU A 319 0.28 -16.92 -6.50
C LEU A 319 0.40 -16.51 -5.04
N LEU A 320 -0.40 -17.17 -4.18
CA LEU A 320 -0.32 -16.95 -2.74
C LEU A 320 0.96 -17.58 -2.19
N ARG A 321 1.85 -16.76 -1.61
CA ARG A 321 3.06 -17.23 -0.95
C ARG A 321 2.73 -17.74 0.44
N GLN A 322 2.57 -19.05 0.60
CA GLN A 322 2.37 -19.66 1.91
C GLN A 322 3.70 -20.08 2.55
N PRO A 323 3.85 -19.95 3.89
CA PRO A 323 2.81 -19.58 4.85
C PRO A 323 2.56 -18.07 4.98
N LYS A 324 3.35 -17.23 4.29
CA LYS A 324 3.37 -15.77 4.48
C LYS A 324 1.98 -15.13 4.38
N TRP A 325 1.29 -15.31 3.26
CA TRP A 325 -0.05 -14.75 3.05
C TRP A 325 -1.07 -15.24 4.09
N GLY A 326 -1.09 -16.54 4.38
CA GLY A 326 -2.05 -17.13 5.32
C GLY A 326 -1.83 -16.64 6.76
N HIS A 327 -0.58 -16.55 7.20
CA HIS A 327 -0.26 -16.10 8.55
C HIS A 327 -0.58 -14.60 8.72
N LEU A 328 -0.26 -13.77 7.72
CA LEU A 328 -0.65 -12.35 7.76
C LEU A 328 -2.16 -12.17 7.74
N LYS A 329 -2.90 -12.98 6.97
CA LYS A 329 -4.38 -12.99 7.01
C LYS A 329 -4.92 -13.24 8.42
N ASP A 330 -4.33 -14.17 9.16
CA ASP A 330 -4.75 -14.43 10.53
C ASP A 330 -4.33 -13.30 11.49
N VAL A 331 -3.16 -12.66 11.27
CA VAL A 331 -2.77 -11.43 11.98
C VAL A 331 -3.81 -10.33 11.76
N HIS A 332 -4.24 -10.09 10.52
CA HIS A 332 -5.24 -9.07 10.21
C HIS A 332 -6.56 -9.35 10.92
N LYS A 333 -7.05 -10.59 10.92
CA LYS A 333 -8.26 -10.97 11.68
C LYS A 333 -8.09 -10.66 13.17
N ALA A 334 -6.93 -10.99 13.76
CA ALA A 334 -6.67 -10.72 15.17
C ALA A 334 -6.65 -9.20 15.46
N ILE A 335 -6.08 -8.38 14.58
CA ILE A 335 -6.12 -6.92 14.68
C ILE A 335 -7.56 -6.39 14.56
N LYS A 336 -8.36 -6.93 13.63
CA LYS A 336 -9.77 -6.51 13.45
C LYS A 336 -10.65 -6.84 14.65
N LEU A 337 -10.42 -7.97 15.32
CA LEU A 337 -11.08 -8.26 16.60
C LEU A 337 -10.74 -7.23 17.69
N CYS A 338 -9.60 -6.52 17.58
CA CYS A 338 -9.16 -5.48 18.51
C CYS A 338 -9.57 -4.05 18.08
N GLU A 339 -10.14 -3.83 16.89
CA GLU A 339 -10.30 -2.50 16.28
C GLU A 339 -11.09 -1.53 17.18
N GLU A 340 -12.23 -1.98 17.75
CA GLU A 340 -13.09 -1.13 18.61
C GLU A 340 -12.36 -0.62 19.86
N ALA A 341 -11.49 -1.44 20.46
CA ALA A 341 -10.65 -1.03 21.58
C ALA A 341 -9.48 -0.14 21.12
N MET A 342 -8.85 -0.48 19.99
CA MET A 342 -7.65 0.20 19.49
C MET A 342 -7.87 1.63 19.01
N VAL A 343 -9.10 2.01 18.65
CA VAL A 343 -9.46 3.39 18.29
C VAL A 343 -9.65 4.31 19.51
N GLN A 344 -9.52 3.76 20.73
CA GLN A 344 -9.52 4.51 21.98
C GLN A 344 -8.09 4.75 22.52
N LEU A 345 -8.00 5.46 23.64
CA LEU A 345 -6.72 5.79 24.28
C LEU A 345 -6.01 4.54 24.82
N ILE A 346 -4.68 4.49 24.64
CA ILE A 346 -3.82 3.45 25.21
C ILE A 346 -3.79 3.59 26.73
N GLN A 347 -4.13 2.53 27.45
CA GLN A 347 -3.89 2.49 28.90
C GLN A 347 -2.43 2.06 29.13
N LYS A 348 -1.64 3.00 29.67
CA LYS A 348 -0.26 2.90 30.19
C LYS A 348 0.49 1.61 29.79
N PRO A 349 1.45 1.65 28.84
CA PRO A 349 2.21 0.45 28.47
C PRO A 349 2.99 -0.07 29.69
N LEU A 350 2.71 -1.31 30.09
CA LEU A 350 3.63 -2.09 30.90
C LEU A 350 4.71 -2.63 29.94
N LEU A 351 5.94 -2.81 30.42
CA LEU A 351 7.11 -3.15 29.59
C LEU A 351 6.88 -4.33 28.61
N LEU A 352 5.97 -5.25 28.93
CA LEU A 352 5.65 -6.46 28.17
C LEU A 352 4.16 -6.56 27.75
N ALA A 353 3.31 -5.63 28.19
CA ALA A 353 1.85 -5.69 27.97
C ALA A 353 1.28 -4.31 27.67
N THR A 354 0.59 -4.19 26.54
CA THR A 354 -0.16 -2.97 26.20
C THR A 354 -1.63 -3.29 26.14
N VAL A 355 -2.44 -2.46 26.79
CA VAL A 355 -3.88 -2.66 26.92
C VAL A 355 -4.61 -1.47 26.31
N TYR A 356 -5.53 -1.78 25.41
CA TYR A 356 -6.54 -0.88 24.90
C TYR A 356 -7.85 -1.19 25.60
N LYS A 357 -8.52 -0.17 26.13
CA LYS A 357 -9.78 -0.36 26.84
C LYS A 357 -10.77 0.74 26.49
N THR A 358 -11.99 0.35 26.15
CA THR A 358 -13.08 1.29 25.91
C THR A 358 -13.75 1.69 27.22
N ALA A 359 -14.48 2.82 27.20
CA ALA A 359 -15.33 3.20 28.34
C ALA A 359 -16.46 2.18 28.61
N SER A 360 -16.91 1.45 27.57
CA SER A 360 -17.89 0.36 27.68
C SER A 360 -17.32 -0.94 28.28
N GLY A 361 -16.01 -1.00 28.53
CA GLY A 361 -15.36 -2.12 29.20
C GLY A 361 -14.79 -3.20 28.27
N GLN A 362 -14.93 -3.06 26.94
CA GLN A 362 -14.18 -3.90 25.99
C GLN A 362 -12.69 -3.66 26.14
N CYS A 363 -11.91 -4.71 25.94
CA CYS A 363 -10.49 -4.72 26.26
C CYS A 363 -9.74 -5.57 25.24
N ALA A 364 -8.70 -5.00 24.61
CA ALA A 364 -7.75 -5.74 23.80
C ALA A 364 -6.34 -5.59 24.40
N ALA A 365 -5.57 -6.68 24.43
CA ALA A 365 -4.20 -6.67 24.94
C ALA A 365 -3.21 -7.28 23.93
N PHE A 366 -2.01 -6.72 23.95
CA PHE A 366 -0.86 -7.21 23.20
C PHE A 366 0.24 -7.53 24.19
N LEU A 367 0.67 -8.78 24.23
CA LEU A 367 1.75 -9.25 25.10
C LEU A 367 2.98 -9.54 24.26
N ALA A 368 4.07 -8.80 24.45
CA ALA A 368 5.26 -8.89 23.61
C ALA A 368 6.46 -9.43 24.37
N ASN A 369 7.14 -10.40 23.77
CA ASN A 369 8.50 -10.78 24.12
C ASN A 369 9.46 -10.23 23.07
N VAL A 370 10.16 -9.16 23.42
CA VAL A 370 11.19 -8.53 22.56
C VAL A 370 12.56 -9.18 22.70
N GLY A 371 12.70 -10.17 23.60
CA GLY A 371 13.92 -10.97 23.72
C GLY A 371 14.04 -11.92 22.53
N THR A 372 15.23 -12.00 21.94
CA THR A 372 15.49 -12.81 20.73
C THR A 372 16.03 -14.21 21.01
N GLN A 373 16.46 -14.49 22.25
CA GLN A 373 17.18 -15.72 22.59
C GLN A 373 16.38 -16.74 23.38
N SER A 374 15.34 -16.32 24.10
CA SER A 374 14.58 -17.22 24.95
C SER A 374 13.11 -16.84 25.04
N ASP A 375 12.29 -17.87 25.18
CA ASP A 375 10.88 -17.74 25.52
C ASP A 375 10.72 -17.08 26.90
N ALA A 376 9.60 -16.40 27.11
CA ALA A 376 9.27 -15.72 28.35
C ALA A 376 7.86 -16.10 28.81
N THR A 377 7.66 -16.23 30.12
CA THR A 377 6.32 -16.35 30.72
C THR A 377 5.91 -15.01 31.31
N VAL A 378 4.80 -14.45 30.83
CA VAL A 378 4.24 -13.18 31.31
C VAL A 378 2.98 -13.46 32.13
N LYS A 379 2.90 -12.89 33.34
CA LYS A 379 1.67 -12.88 34.14
C LYS A 379 0.84 -11.66 33.78
N PHE A 380 -0.39 -11.85 33.32
CA PHE A 380 -1.32 -10.78 32.94
C PHE A 380 -2.76 -11.15 33.33
N ASN A 381 -3.47 -10.24 34.00
CA ASN A 381 -4.84 -10.44 34.51
C ASN A 381 -5.04 -11.76 35.28
N GLY A 382 -4.06 -12.15 36.11
CA GLY A 382 -4.11 -13.39 36.90
C GLY A 382 -3.81 -14.68 36.13
N ASN A 383 -3.61 -14.61 34.81
CA ASN A 383 -3.22 -15.73 33.95
C ASN A 383 -1.72 -15.69 33.63
N SER A 384 -1.16 -16.85 33.26
CA SER A 384 0.22 -16.98 32.76
C SER A 384 0.20 -17.26 31.27
N TYR A 385 0.98 -16.49 30.49
CA TYR A 385 1.10 -16.62 29.05
C TYR A 385 2.54 -16.92 28.66
N ASN A 386 2.75 -17.98 27.88
CA ASN A 386 4.06 -18.30 27.31
C ASN A 386 4.22 -17.60 25.96
N LEU A 387 5.23 -16.77 25.86
CA LEU A 387 5.57 -15.98 24.68
C LEU A 387 6.88 -16.49 24.09
N PRO A 388 6.86 -17.09 22.89
CA PRO A 388 8.09 -17.40 22.17
C PRO A 388 9.03 -16.20 22.07
N ALA A 389 10.34 -16.44 21.93
CA ALA A 389 11.29 -15.39 21.57
C ALA A 389 10.80 -14.58 20.35
N TRP A 390 10.99 -13.26 20.38
CA TRP A 390 10.62 -12.35 19.29
C TRP A 390 9.17 -12.51 18.82
N SER A 391 8.22 -12.46 19.75
CA SER A 391 6.80 -12.69 19.44
C SER A 391 5.86 -11.74 20.15
N VAL A 392 4.68 -11.53 19.55
CA VAL A 392 3.55 -10.85 20.18
C VAL A 392 2.35 -11.78 20.20
N SER A 393 1.74 -11.96 21.36
CA SER A 393 0.43 -12.59 21.52
C SER A 393 -0.67 -11.52 21.53
N ILE A 394 -1.73 -11.73 20.75
CA ILE A 394 -2.88 -10.81 20.63
C ILE A 394 -4.08 -11.43 21.35
N LEU A 395 -4.67 -10.65 22.26
CA LEU A 395 -5.80 -11.03 23.11
C LEU A 395 -6.93 -10.01 22.93
N PRO A 396 -7.88 -10.22 22.00
CA PRO A 396 -8.95 -9.26 21.71
C PRO A 396 -9.95 -9.03 22.83
N ASP A 397 -9.91 -9.88 23.87
CA ASP A 397 -10.75 -9.82 25.07
C ASP A 397 -9.90 -9.67 26.36
N CYS A 398 -8.60 -9.37 26.22
CA CYS A 398 -7.62 -9.33 27.31
C CYS A 398 -7.49 -10.64 28.12
N LYS A 399 -7.94 -11.78 27.56
CA LYS A 399 -7.92 -13.08 28.25
C LYS A 399 -7.42 -14.22 27.37
N ASN A 400 -7.96 -14.39 26.17
CA ASN A 400 -7.69 -15.51 25.28
C ASN A 400 -6.74 -15.09 24.16
N VAL A 401 -5.64 -15.82 23.98
CA VAL A 401 -4.72 -15.60 22.85
C VAL A 401 -5.36 -16.19 21.60
N VAL A 402 -5.68 -15.33 20.63
CA VAL A 402 -6.21 -15.78 19.32
C VAL A 402 -5.09 -15.96 18.29
N LEU A 403 -3.96 -15.27 18.49
CA LEU A 403 -2.80 -15.35 17.62
C LEU A 403 -1.51 -15.05 18.40
N ASN A 404 -0.44 -15.76 18.09
CA ASN A 404 0.93 -15.36 18.42
C ASN A 404 1.75 -15.28 17.12
N THR A 405 2.53 -14.21 16.96
CA THR A 405 3.23 -13.94 15.68
C THR A 405 4.27 -14.98 15.30
N ALA A 406 4.80 -15.75 16.25
CA ALA A 406 5.75 -16.83 16.00
C ALA A 406 5.10 -18.22 15.85
N LYS A 407 3.77 -18.34 15.97
CA LYS A 407 3.04 -19.60 15.82
C LYS A 407 2.24 -19.60 14.51
N ILE A 408 2.83 -20.16 13.47
CA ILE A 408 2.22 -20.25 12.13
C ILE A 408 1.24 -21.43 12.08
N ASN A 409 -0.01 -21.15 11.69
CA ASN A 409 -1.04 -22.16 11.49
C ASN A 409 -1.32 -22.49 10.01
N SER A 410 -0.76 -21.72 9.07
CA SER A 410 -0.90 -21.94 7.64
C SER A 410 0.09 -22.98 7.11
N VAL A 411 -0.35 -23.80 6.15
CA VAL A 411 0.49 -24.82 5.51
C VAL A 411 1.46 -24.15 4.55
N SER A 412 2.75 -24.48 4.64
CA SER A 412 3.77 -24.00 3.70
C SER A 412 3.60 -24.64 2.31
N THR A 413 3.84 -23.87 1.25
CA THR A 413 3.80 -24.34 -0.13
C THR A 413 5.13 -24.10 -0.82
N ILE A 414 5.58 -25.05 -1.65
CA ILE A 414 6.77 -24.90 -2.48
C ILE A 414 6.32 -24.72 -3.93
N THR A 415 6.55 -23.54 -4.50
CA THR A 415 6.31 -23.27 -5.91
C THR A 415 7.34 -24.02 -6.75
N LYS A 416 6.88 -24.66 -7.84
CA LYS A 416 7.75 -25.34 -8.80
C LYS A 416 7.45 -24.83 -10.20
N PHE A 417 8.50 -24.48 -10.94
CA PHE A 417 8.37 -24.26 -12.38
C PHE A 417 8.26 -25.61 -13.08
N VAL A 418 7.13 -25.85 -13.73
CA VAL A 418 6.87 -27.06 -14.51
C VAL A 418 6.90 -26.69 -16.00
N ARG A 419 7.67 -27.44 -16.79
CA ARG A 419 7.69 -27.26 -18.24
C ARG A 419 6.34 -27.68 -18.81
N GLN A 420 5.62 -26.76 -19.46
CA GLN A 420 4.48 -27.17 -20.27
C GLN A 420 4.99 -27.89 -21.53
N PRO A 421 4.48 -29.08 -21.87
CA PRO A 421 4.74 -29.69 -23.16
C PRO A 421 4.26 -28.75 -24.27
N TRP A 422 5.06 -28.60 -25.32
CA TRP A 422 4.63 -27.88 -26.51
C TRP A 422 3.39 -28.59 -27.06
N LYS A 423 2.25 -27.89 -27.14
CA LYS A 423 1.12 -28.39 -27.92
C LYS A 423 1.49 -28.13 -29.38
N ASP A 424 1.79 -29.18 -30.12
CA ASP A 424 1.84 -29.12 -31.58
C ASP A 424 0.42 -28.78 -32.07
N ASP A 425 0.17 -27.49 -32.33
CA ASP A 425 -0.99 -27.06 -33.11
C ASP A 425 -0.73 -27.46 -34.58
N THR A 426 -0.95 -28.74 -34.88
CA THR A 426 -0.93 -29.33 -36.22
C THR A 426 -2.22 -29.02 -37.01
N THR A 427 -2.76 -27.80 -36.87
CA THR A 427 -3.89 -27.33 -37.71
C THR A 427 -3.62 -26.01 -38.43
N ALA A 428 -2.37 -25.53 -38.45
CA ALA A 428 -1.96 -24.37 -39.22
C ALA A 428 -0.90 -24.71 -40.30
N THR A 429 -1.13 -25.75 -41.08
CA THR A 429 -0.37 -26.02 -42.32
C THR A 429 -1.34 -26.24 -43.47
N ASP A 430 -1.88 -25.15 -44.03
CA ASP A 430 -2.43 -25.15 -45.39
C ASP A 430 -2.49 -23.73 -46.02
N ALA A 431 -1.68 -22.79 -45.54
CA ALA A 431 -1.65 -21.45 -46.11
C ALA A 431 -0.26 -20.83 -46.07
N PHE A 432 0.78 -21.50 -46.58
CA PHE A 432 2.05 -20.85 -47.02
C PHE A 432 2.99 -21.85 -47.71
N VAL A 433 2.56 -22.47 -48.81
CA VAL A 433 3.51 -23.08 -49.77
C VAL A 433 3.04 -22.80 -51.20
N SER A 434 3.40 -21.62 -51.71
CA SER A 434 3.65 -21.41 -53.14
C SER A 434 4.35 -20.07 -53.34
N GLY A 435 5.68 -20.08 -53.40
CA GLY A 435 6.49 -18.89 -53.65
C GLY A 435 7.96 -19.30 -53.79
N GLY A 436 8.39 -19.49 -55.02
CA GLY A 436 9.62 -20.19 -55.38
C GLY A 436 10.91 -19.63 -54.82
N VAL A 437 11.85 -20.55 -54.64
CA VAL A 437 13.26 -20.35 -54.30
C VAL A 437 13.96 -19.57 -55.41
N GLY A 438 14.49 -18.39 -55.08
CA GLY A 438 15.48 -17.67 -55.87
C GLY A 438 16.78 -17.59 -55.07
N SER A 439 17.72 -18.45 -55.41
CA SER A 439 19.08 -18.51 -54.87
C SER A 439 19.90 -17.27 -55.21
N MET A 440 20.68 -16.75 -54.26
CA MET A 440 22.11 -16.45 -54.44
C MET A 440 22.76 -16.07 -53.10
N ASN A 441 23.72 -16.91 -52.66
CA ASN A 441 24.83 -16.56 -51.77
C ASN A 441 26.05 -16.18 -52.66
N PRO A 442 27.14 -15.61 -52.12
CA PRO A 442 27.42 -15.23 -50.73
C PRO A 442 27.51 -13.72 -50.46
#